data_AF-A0A367LTX4-F1
#
_entry.id   AF-A0A367LTX4-F1
#
_cell.length_a   1.000
_cell.length_b   1.000
_cell.length_c   1.000
_cell.angle_alpha   90.00
_cell.angle_beta   90.00
_cell.angle_gamma   90.00
#
_symmetry.space_group_name_H-M   'P 1'
#
loop_
_entity.id
_entity.type
_entity.pdbx_description
1 polymer ?
#
loop_
_entity_poly.entity_id
_entity_poly.type
_entity_poly.pdbx_seq_one_letter_code
_entity_poly.pdbx_strand_id
1 'polypeptide(L)'
;AIYWNDADQGTSYREEEIPAELRALAEEWRAHMVEAAAEANDELMNKYLEGEELSIEEIKAGLRQRTLANQIVPAVLGSSFKNK
;
A
#
# COMPACT_ATOMS: atom_id res chain seq x y z
N ALA A 1 -6.75 -9.20 1.35
CA ALA A 1 -6.47 -9.64 -0.02
C ALA A 1 -7.63 -9.23 -0.93
N ILE A 2 -7.33 -8.86 -2.18
CA ILE A 2 -8.33 -8.47 -3.19
C ILE A 2 -8.51 -9.61 -4.18
N TYR A 3 -9.75 -10.08 -4.34
CA TYR A 3 -10.12 -11.10 -5.32
C TYR A 3 -11.08 -10.49 -6.34
N TRP A 4 -10.65 -10.41 -7.60
CA TRP A 4 -11.44 -9.89 -8.71
C TRP A 4 -12.55 -10.84 -9.12
N ASN A 5 -13.67 -10.28 -9.60
CA ASN A 5 -14.82 -11.06 -10.06
C ASN A 5 -14.76 -11.28 -11.58
N ASP A 6 -14.59 -12.54 -11.99
CA ASP A 6 -14.53 -12.88 -13.42
C ASP A 6 -15.89 -12.71 -14.11
N ALA A 7 -17.01 -12.77 -13.38
CA ALA A 7 -18.35 -12.68 -13.97
C ALA A 7 -18.68 -11.30 -14.56
N ASP A 8 -18.01 -10.25 -14.09
CA ASP A 8 -18.18 -8.87 -14.57
C ASP A 8 -16.89 -8.28 -15.15
N GLN A 9 -16.01 -9.16 -15.65
CA GLN A 9 -14.74 -8.79 -16.27
C GLN A 9 -13.84 -7.98 -15.33
N GLY A 10 -13.84 -8.33 -14.04
CA GLY A 10 -13.01 -7.69 -13.02
C GLY A 10 -13.44 -6.26 -12.67
N THR A 11 -14.70 -5.90 -12.92
CA THR A 11 -15.26 -4.59 -12.52
C THR A 11 -15.46 -4.53 -11.01
N SER A 12 -15.94 -5.61 -10.41
CA SER A 12 -16.05 -5.75 -8.97
C SER A 12 -14.95 -6.64 -8.39
N TYR A 13 -14.75 -6.48 -7.08
CA TYR A 13 -13.87 -7.31 -6.29
C TYR A 13 -14.48 -7.56 -4.91
N ARG A 14 -13.95 -8.56 -4.23
CA ARG A 14 -14.22 -8.81 -2.81
C ARG A 14 -12.94 -8.70 -2.01
N GLU A 15 -13.09 -8.17 -0.80
CA GLU A 15 -12.03 -8.11 0.19
C GLU A 15 -12.13 -9.33 1.11
N GLU A 16 -11.01 -10.00 1.31
CA GLU A 16 -10.89 -11.11 2.25
C GLU A 16 -9.61 -10.95 3.09
N GLU A 17 -9.41 -11.82 4.06
CA GLU A 17 -8.17 -11.89 4.82
C GLU A 17 -6.97 -12.23 3.93
N ILE A 18 -5.77 -11.78 4.33
CA ILE A 18 -4.54 -12.18 3.66
C ILE A 18 -4.28 -13.67 3.97
N PRO A 19 -3.98 -14.51 2.96
CA PRO A 19 -3.61 -15.92 3.18
C PRO A 19 -2.50 -16.05 4.22
N ALA A 20 -2.63 -17.03 5.12
CA ALA A 20 -1.75 -17.16 6.26
C ALA A 20 -0.28 -17.30 5.86
N GLU A 21 0.02 -17.99 4.76
CA GLU A 21 1.38 -18.15 4.25
C GLU A 21 2.00 -16.85 3.71
N LEU A 22 1.18 -15.84 3.39
CA LEU A 22 1.64 -14.54 2.89
C LEU A 22 1.65 -13.44 3.95
N ARG A 23 1.10 -13.70 5.15
CA ARG A 23 0.92 -12.67 6.19
C ARG A 23 2.25 -12.02 6.61
N ALA A 24 3.28 -12.84 6.87
CA ALA A 24 4.59 -12.34 7.26
C ALA A 24 5.22 -11.45 6.17
N LEU A 25 5.11 -11.86 4.90
CA LEU A 25 5.61 -11.09 3.77
C LEU A 25 4.82 -9.77 3.59
N ALA A 26 3.51 -9.80 3.80
CA ALA A 26 2.68 -8.60 3.73
C ALA A 26 3.02 -7.59 4.84
N GLU A 27 3.33 -8.07 6.05
CA GLU A 27 3.77 -7.24 7.18
C GLU A 27 5.14 -6.59 6.90
N GLU A 28 6.08 -7.33 6.34
CA GLU A 28 7.40 -6.82 5.90
C GLU A 28 7.25 -5.67 4.89
N TRP A 29 6.52 -5.90 3.80
CA TRP A 29 6.32 -4.86 2.78
C TRP A 29 5.46 -3.69 3.26
N ARG A 30 4.54 -3.92 4.20
CA ARG A 30 3.81 -2.85 4.87
C ARG A 30 4.77 -1.97 5.68
N ALA A 31 5.71 -2.54 6.41
CA ALA A 31 6.70 -1.77 7.18
C ALA A 31 7.52 -0.86 6.26
N HIS A 32 8.05 -1.39 5.16
CA HIS A 32 8.78 -0.60 4.16
C HIS A 32 7.91 0.51 3.53
N MET A 33 6.65 0.23 3.23
CA MET A 33 5.72 1.22 2.67
C MET A 33 5.45 2.36 3.67
N VAL A 34 5.26 2.03 4.96
CA VAL A 34 5.01 3.02 6.02
C VAL A 34 6.26 3.86 6.28
N GLU A 35 7.44 3.24 6.36
CA GLU A 35 8.74 3.93 6.47
C GLU A 35 8.95 4.90 5.30
N ALA A 36 8.72 4.45 4.07
CA ALA A 36 8.82 5.31 2.88
C ALA A 36 7.79 6.46 2.90
N ALA A 37 6.59 6.26 3.45
CA ALA A 37 5.63 7.34 3.61
C ALA A 37 6.08 8.37 4.66
N ALA A 38 6.68 7.91 5.76
CA ALA A 38 7.16 8.76 6.86
C ALA A 38 8.26 9.74 6.43
N GLU A 39 9.14 9.32 5.52
CA GLU A 39 10.19 10.17 4.94
C GLU A 39 9.68 11.36 4.10
N ALA A 40 8.37 11.52 3.91
CA ALA A 40 7.82 12.63 3.14
C ALA A 40 8.02 13.99 3.82
N ASN A 41 7.92 14.07 5.15
CA ASN A 41 8.11 15.31 5.91
C ASN A 41 8.39 15.03 7.40
N ASP A 42 8.83 16.07 8.12
CA ASP A 42 9.25 15.96 9.53
C ASP A 42 8.12 15.50 10.47
N GLU A 43 6.87 15.88 10.19
CA GLU A 43 5.73 15.47 11.04
C GLU A 43 5.52 13.95 10.99
N LEU A 44 5.46 13.38 9.78
CA LEU A 44 5.26 11.94 9.60
C LEU A 44 6.46 11.13 10.09
N MET A 45 7.68 11.64 9.89
CA MET A 45 8.90 11.02 10.39
C MET A 45 8.92 10.97 11.93
N ASN A 46 8.54 12.06 12.60
CA ASN A 46 8.50 12.08 14.07
C ASN A 46 7.49 11.07 14.62
N LYS A 47 6.26 11.04 14.07
CA LYS A 47 5.24 10.04 14.45
C LYS A 47 5.78 8.61 14.31
N TYR A 48 6.40 8.31 13.18
CA TYR A 48 7.00 7.00 12.92
C TYR A 48 8.11 6.63 13.92
N LEU A 49 9.02 7.56 14.24
CA LEU A 49 10.12 7.34 15.18
C LEU A 49 9.65 7.19 16.63
N GLU A 50 8.56 7.86 17.00
CA GLU A 50 7.91 7.74 18.31
C GLU A 50 7.06 6.46 18.43
N GLY A 51 6.96 5.67 17.35
CA GLY A 51 6.21 4.43 17.31
C GLY A 51 4.69 4.64 17.17
N GLU A 52 4.26 5.84 16.79
CA GLU A 52 2.86 6.12 16.47
C GLU A 52 2.48 5.51 15.10
N GLU A 53 1.33 4.85 15.03
CA GLU A 53 0.83 4.33 13.76
C GLU A 53 0.32 5.47 12.87
N LEU A 54 0.90 5.59 11.68
CA LEU A 54 0.38 6.47 10.65
C LEU A 54 -0.98 5.96 10.15
N SER A 55 -1.95 6.86 10.06
CA SER A 55 -3.25 6.57 9.47
C SER A 55 -3.13 6.27 7.96
N ILE A 56 -4.15 5.61 7.41
CA ILE A 56 -4.21 5.31 5.97
C ILE A 56 -4.09 6.58 5.11
N GLU A 57 -4.69 7.69 5.56
CA GLU A 57 -4.67 8.95 4.83
C GLU A 57 -3.30 9.64 4.90
N GLU A 58 -2.60 9.56 6.04
CA GLU A 58 -1.21 10.04 6.17
C GLU A 58 -0.25 9.24 5.29
N ILE A 59 -0.38 7.91 5.28
CA ILE A 59 0.45 7.04 4.42
C ILE A 59 0.26 7.42 2.95
N LYS A 60 -1.00 7.54 2.49
CA LYS A 60 -1.30 7.96 1.11
C LYS A 60 -0.76 9.36 0.80
N ALA A 61 -0.90 10.31 1.72
CA ALA A 61 -0.41 11.66 1.55
C ALA A 61 1.12 11.70 1.41
N GLY A 62 1.85 10.99 2.28
CA GLY A 62 3.30 10.88 2.25
C GLY A 62 3.81 10.24 0.95
N LEU A 63 3.24 9.09 0.56
CA LEU A 63 3.58 8.43 -0.71
C LEU A 63 3.29 9.33 -1.92
N ARG A 64 2.15 10.02 -1.93
CA ARG A 64 1.79 10.95 -3.01
C ARG A 64 2.78 12.11 -3.11
N GLN A 65 3.14 12.73 -1.98
CA GLN A 65 4.09 13.84 -1.96
C GLN A 65 5.44 13.42 -2.54
N ARG A 66 5.99 12.29 -2.10
CA ARG A 66 7.29 11.78 -2.58
C ARG A 66 7.25 11.34 -4.04
N THR A 67 6.12 10.78 -4.49
CA THR A 67 5.92 10.42 -5.90
C THR A 67 5.91 11.67 -6.79
N LEU A 68 5.19 12.72 -6.40
CA LEU A 68 5.17 14.00 -7.14
C LEU A 68 6.53 14.69 -7.17
N ALA A 69 7.34 14.50 -6.13
CA ALA A 69 8.73 14.95 -6.06
C ALA A 69 9.72 14.03 -6.80
N ASN A 70 9.25 12.96 -7.44
CA ASN A 70 10.06 11.95 -8.13
C ASN A 70 11.15 11.30 -7.24
N GLN A 71 10.84 11.11 -5.95
CA GLN A 71 11.75 10.48 -4.98
C GLN A 71 11.49 8.98 -4.85
N ILE A 72 10.27 8.53 -5.15
CA ILE A 72 9.84 7.13 -5.10
C ILE A 72 8.92 6.83 -6.28
N VAL A 73 8.73 5.55 -6.57
CA VAL A 73 7.76 5.05 -7.56
C VAL A 73 6.87 4.01 -6.90
N PRO A 74 5.57 4.29 -6.67
CA PRO A 74 4.64 3.30 -6.17
C PRO A 74 4.48 2.14 -7.16
N ALA A 75 4.89 0.93 -6.75
CA ALA A 75 4.76 -0.27 -7.55
C ALA A 75 3.46 -1.00 -7.21
N VAL A 76 2.56 -1.12 -8.21
CA VAL A 76 1.35 -1.94 -8.13
C VAL A 76 1.41 -3.06 -9.18
N LEU A 77 0.64 -4.12 -8.99
CA LEU A 77 0.65 -5.29 -9.87
C LEU A 77 -0.77 -5.75 -10.24
N GLY A 78 -0.87 -6.47 -11.35
CA GLY A 78 -2.11 -7.03 -11.87
C GLY A 78 -1.90 -7.71 -13.22
N SER A 79 -2.97 -8.25 -13.81
CA SER A 79 -2.93 -8.85 -15.15
C SER A 79 -4.08 -8.35 -16.02
N SER A 80 -3.81 -7.39 -16.91
CA SER A 80 -4.83 -6.77 -17.77
C SER A 80 -5.53 -7.78 -18.70
N PHE A 81 -4.85 -8.88 -19.07
CA PHE A 81 -5.41 -9.91 -19.96
C PHE A 81 -6.39 -10.86 -19.25
N LYS A 82 -6.33 -10.97 -17.92
CA LYS A 82 -7.11 -11.95 -17.14
C LYS A 82 -8.54 -11.49 -16.83
N ASN A 83 -8.84 -10.22 -17.03
CA ASN A 83 -10.17 -9.64 -16.84
C ASN A 83 -10.99 -9.75 -18.15
N LYS A 84 -11.36 -10.98 -18.54
CA LYS A 84 -12.14 -11.27 -19.75
C LYS A 84 -13.50 -11.86 -19.43
#